data_AF-A0A4V1K5G7-F1
#
_entry.id   AF-A0A4V1K5G7-F1
#
_cell.length_a   1.000
_cell.length_b   1.000
_cell.length_c   1.000
_cell.angle_alpha   90.00
_cell.angle_beta   90.00
_cell.angle_gamma   90.00
#
_symmetry.space_group_name_H-M   'P 1'
#
loop_
_entity.id
_entity.type
_entity.pdbx_description
1 polymer ?
#
loop_
_entity_poly.entity_id
_entity_poly.type
_entity_poly.pdbx_seq_one_letter_code
_entity_poly.pdbx_strand_id
1 'polypeptide(L)'
;MEKKGRIGMGNIISLAGLALLGFFTFMGALMLTSGNLGAAAGIAVATVVVMSLLLGAAVYCKKADTDFTRWKKVEIAALVVFAAAAVYPARYVMHFFDVMSHKEELQKAADADADNLRGMFRSYEEAERSALAVTTTGLQNAFGEESDINVRDYYEAAAIKNYEDIESWMLNERRLLLGDTGAEGMAPYLTYKHNADSLITEWAADVKVWDVMAVGRQSKVPGELAPAIADNLTLRSQSGKLPVIVYNDGVYELSNASQTVTIGEPELVFEKSITTTGPLNIANIIIYIVIIAMTAVQYMMTPRSEKTEIGDGQNIMEYDGVNRL
;
A
#
# COMPACT_ATOMS: atom_id res chain seq x y z
N MET A 1 -33.76 40.74 -21.87
CA MET A 1 -32.55 40.12 -22.44
C MET A 1 -31.85 39.36 -21.33
N GLU A 2 -31.98 38.03 -21.35
CA GLU A 2 -31.32 37.13 -20.39
C GLU A 2 -29.80 37.29 -20.49
N LYS A 3 -29.17 37.78 -19.42
CA LYS A 3 -27.72 37.70 -19.28
C LYS A 3 -27.37 36.23 -19.05
N LYS A 4 -26.84 35.58 -20.10
CA LYS A 4 -26.08 34.31 -20.02
C LYS A 4 -25.20 34.36 -18.76
N GLY A 5 -25.51 33.51 -17.78
CA GLY A 5 -24.89 33.54 -16.46
C GLY A 5 -23.37 33.35 -16.56
N ARG A 6 -22.62 34.44 -16.34
CA ARG A 6 -21.18 34.35 -16.09
C ARG A 6 -21.00 33.62 -14.76
N ILE A 7 -20.30 32.48 -14.79
CA ILE A 7 -19.85 31.79 -13.59
C ILE A 7 -19.04 32.81 -12.77
N GLY A 8 -19.50 33.13 -11.56
CA GLY A 8 -18.81 34.08 -10.67
C GLY A 8 -17.48 33.53 -10.18
N MET A 9 -16.50 34.40 -9.94
CA MET A 9 -15.14 34.05 -9.47
C MET A 9 -15.18 33.13 -8.24
N GLY A 10 -16.11 33.35 -7.31
CA GLY A 10 -16.28 32.52 -6.11
C GLY A 10 -16.68 31.07 -6.39
N ASN A 11 -17.44 30.80 -7.45
CA ASN A 11 -17.78 29.43 -7.86
C ASN A 11 -16.54 28.70 -8.39
N ILE A 12 -15.68 29.40 -9.14
CA ILE A 12 -14.45 28.83 -9.69
C ILE A 12 -13.50 28.45 -8.55
N ILE A 13 -13.30 29.34 -7.57
CA ILE A 13 -12.43 29.08 -6.41
C ILE A 13 -12.97 27.92 -5.57
N SER A 14 -14.29 27.88 -5.33
CA SER A 14 -14.92 26.77 -4.59
C SER A 14 -14.81 25.43 -5.32
N LEU A 15 -15.00 25.42 -6.64
CA LEU A 15 -14.81 24.21 -7.45
C LEU A 15 -13.35 23.73 -7.41
N ALA A 16 -12.39 24.64 -7.48
CA ALA A 16 -10.96 24.31 -7.34
C ALA A 16 -10.66 23.76 -5.93
N GLY A 17 -11.22 24.36 -4.88
CA GLY A 17 -11.11 23.87 -3.51
C GLY A 17 -11.66 22.44 -3.35
N LEU A 18 -12.85 22.18 -3.91
CA LEU A 18 -13.46 20.84 -3.90
C LEU A 18 -12.64 19.82 -4.71
N ALA A 19 -12.09 20.22 -5.85
CA ALA A 19 -11.22 19.37 -6.66
C ALA A 19 -9.94 19.00 -5.90
N LEU A 20 -9.28 19.97 -5.25
CA LEU A 20 -8.12 19.73 -4.40
C LEU A 20 -8.46 18.84 -3.19
N LEU A 21 -9.58 19.11 -2.52
CA LEU A 21 -10.07 18.29 -1.41
C LEU A 21 -10.26 16.84 -1.85
N GLY A 22 -10.95 16.62 -2.97
CA GLY A 22 -11.17 15.29 -3.54
C GLY A 22 -9.86 14.60 -3.91
N PHE A 23 -8.97 15.30 -4.61
CA PHE A 23 -7.67 14.77 -5.03
C PHE A 23 -6.80 14.35 -3.84
N PHE A 24 -6.56 15.24 -2.88
CA PHE A 24 -5.70 14.92 -1.74
C PHE A 24 -6.34 13.89 -0.80
N THR A 25 -7.67 13.91 -0.66
CA THR A 25 -8.38 12.85 0.08
C THR A 25 -8.20 11.50 -0.60
N PHE A 26 -8.31 11.45 -1.93
CA PHE A 26 -8.09 10.23 -2.71
C PHE A 26 -6.67 9.71 -2.52
N MET A 27 -5.66 10.56 -2.72
CA MET A 27 -4.26 10.14 -2.62
C MET A 27 -3.89 9.69 -1.21
N GLY A 28 -4.31 10.44 -0.17
CA GLY A 28 -4.09 10.04 1.21
C GLY A 28 -4.83 8.77 1.61
N ALA A 29 -6.07 8.59 1.14
CA ALA A 29 -6.81 7.34 1.35
C ALA A 29 -6.17 6.16 0.63
N LEU A 30 -5.63 6.36 -0.57
CA LEU A 30 -4.93 5.32 -1.32
C LEU A 30 -3.72 4.80 -0.54
N MET A 31 -2.96 5.69 0.08
CA MET A 31 -1.82 5.33 0.93
C MET A 31 -2.25 4.62 2.23
N LEU A 32 -3.29 5.13 2.92
CA LEU A 32 -3.79 4.52 4.17
C LEU A 32 -4.49 3.17 3.97
N THR A 33 -4.96 2.87 2.77
CA THR A 33 -5.68 1.62 2.45
C THR A 33 -4.81 0.63 1.70
N SER A 34 -3.49 0.76 1.81
CA SER A 34 -2.50 -0.08 1.14
C SER A 34 -2.76 -0.24 -0.37
N GLY A 35 -3.16 0.83 -1.05
CA GLY A 35 -3.38 0.83 -2.49
C GLY A 35 -4.77 0.40 -2.96
N ASN A 36 -5.76 0.26 -2.06
CA ASN A 36 -7.14 -0.06 -2.46
C ASN A 36 -7.83 1.11 -3.19
N LEU A 37 -7.73 1.10 -4.52
CA LEU A 37 -8.31 2.12 -5.40
C LEU A 37 -9.82 2.30 -5.20
N GLY A 38 -10.56 1.21 -5.01
CA GLY A 38 -12.02 1.24 -4.84
C GLY A 38 -12.42 1.96 -3.55
N ALA A 39 -11.77 1.60 -2.44
CA ALA A 39 -11.99 2.26 -1.14
C ALA A 39 -11.60 3.74 -1.19
N ALA A 40 -10.41 4.05 -1.73
CA ALA A 40 -9.92 5.43 -1.83
C ALA A 40 -10.82 6.31 -2.69
N ALA A 41 -11.27 5.82 -3.85
CA ALA A 41 -12.20 6.52 -4.72
C ALA A 41 -13.55 6.75 -4.04
N GLY A 42 -14.09 5.73 -3.37
CA GLY A 42 -15.35 5.83 -2.62
C GLY A 42 -15.28 6.91 -1.53
N ILE A 43 -14.21 6.94 -0.75
CA ILE A 43 -13.98 7.94 0.30
C ILE A 43 -13.91 9.36 -0.29
N ALA A 44 -13.16 9.55 -1.37
CA ALA A 44 -12.98 10.86 -2.01
C ALA A 44 -14.28 11.38 -2.62
N VAL A 45 -15.00 10.54 -3.37
CA VAL A 45 -16.29 10.91 -3.99
C VAL A 45 -17.33 11.21 -2.91
N ALA A 46 -17.45 10.37 -1.88
CA ALA A 46 -18.37 10.63 -0.76
C ALA A 46 -18.05 11.96 -0.07
N THR A 47 -16.77 12.26 0.15
CA THR A 47 -16.32 13.53 0.72
C THR A 47 -16.76 14.71 -0.15
N VAL A 48 -16.46 14.69 -1.44
CA VAL A 48 -16.82 15.78 -2.35
C VAL A 48 -18.33 15.98 -2.42
N VAL A 49 -19.11 14.90 -2.53
CA VAL A 49 -20.58 14.95 -2.59
C VAL A 49 -21.17 15.53 -1.31
N VAL A 50 -20.79 15.00 -0.13
CA VAL A 50 -21.32 15.46 1.15
C VAL A 50 -20.97 16.93 1.39
N MET A 51 -19.71 17.33 1.15
CA MET A 51 -19.27 18.71 1.35
C MET A 51 -19.97 19.68 0.39
N SER A 52 -20.16 19.27 -0.87
CA SER A 52 -20.87 20.08 -1.87
C SER A 52 -22.35 20.24 -1.51
N LEU A 53 -23.02 19.18 -1.05
CA LEU A 53 -24.42 19.23 -0.64
C LEU A 53 -24.64 20.14 0.58
N LEU A 54 -23.76 20.06 1.58
CA LEU A 54 -23.85 20.90 2.78
C LEU A 54 -23.64 22.38 2.46
N LEU A 55 -22.64 22.71 1.63
CA LEU A 55 -22.43 24.08 1.18
C LEU A 55 -23.56 24.56 0.26
N GLY A 56 -24.04 23.71 -0.64
CA GLY A 56 -25.18 24.01 -1.50
C GLY A 56 -26.44 24.31 -0.70
N ALA A 57 -26.72 23.53 0.34
CA ALA A 57 -27.81 23.76 1.28
C ALA A 57 -27.63 25.10 2.02
N ALA A 58 -26.43 25.39 2.52
CA ALA A 58 -26.15 26.67 3.19
C ALA A 58 -26.35 27.87 2.24
N VAL A 59 -25.86 27.78 1.00
CA VAL A 59 -26.05 28.80 -0.04
C VAL A 59 -27.52 28.98 -0.40
N TYR A 60 -28.28 27.88 -0.50
CA TYR A 60 -29.72 27.92 -0.76
C TYR A 60 -30.46 28.63 0.38
N CYS A 61 -30.19 28.25 1.63
CA CYS A 61 -30.80 28.88 2.81
C CYS A 61 -30.47 30.38 2.90
N LYS A 62 -29.23 30.76 2.55
CA LYS A 62 -28.79 32.17 2.54
C LYS A 62 -29.53 33.04 1.51
N LYS A 63 -30.04 32.43 0.44
CA LYS A 63 -30.81 33.08 -0.63
C LYS A 63 -32.32 32.97 -0.46
N ALA A 64 -32.81 32.31 0.59
CA ALA A 64 -34.24 32.14 0.81
C ALA A 64 -34.92 33.48 1.13
N ASP A 65 -36.00 33.78 0.40
CA ASP A 65 -36.78 35.02 0.50
C ASP A 65 -38.00 34.92 1.44
N THR A 66 -38.28 33.74 1.98
CA THR A 66 -39.43 33.45 2.88
C THR A 66 -38.91 33.02 4.24
N ASP A 67 -39.68 33.19 5.33
CA ASP A 67 -39.36 32.70 6.69
C ASP A 67 -37.89 32.88 7.11
N PHE A 68 -37.37 34.10 6.99
CA PHE A 68 -35.95 34.42 7.15
C PHE A 68 -35.34 33.84 8.45
N THR A 69 -36.03 33.99 9.58
CA THR A 69 -35.55 33.48 10.88
C THR A 69 -35.39 31.96 10.89
N ARG A 70 -36.27 31.22 10.21
CA ARG A 70 -36.22 29.76 10.11
C ARG A 70 -35.07 29.31 9.22
N TRP A 71 -34.93 29.91 8.04
CA TRP A 71 -33.85 29.58 7.11
C TRP A 71 -32.48 29.96 7.64
N LYS A 72 -32.36 31.04 8.42
CA LYS A 72 -31.12 31.38 9.12
C LYS A 72 -30.69 30.31 10.13
N LYS A 73 -31.63 29.69 10.86
CA LYS A 73 -31.32 28.58 11.76
C LYS A 73 -30.82 27.35 10.99
N VAL A 74 -31.46 27.04 9.85
CA VAL A 74 -31.07 25.93 8.98
C VAL A 74 -29.71 26.19 8.31
N GLU A 75 -29.44 27.42 7.88
CA GLU A 75 -28.13 27.86 7.36
C GLU A 75 -27.02 27.61 8.39
N ILE A 76 -27.20 28.08 9.63
CA ILE A 76 -26.22 27.87 10.70
C ILE A 76 -26.05 26.38 11.00
N ALA A 77 -27.13 25.61 11.06
CA ALA A 77 -27.06 24.16 11.26
C ALA A 77 -26.28 23.48 10.14
N ALA A 78 -26.52 23.84 8.87
CA ALA A 78 -25.79 23.30 7.73
C ALA A 78 -24.29 23.62 7.80
N LEU A 79 -23.92 24.83 8.24
CA LEU A 79 -22.51 25.23 8.41
C LEU A 79 -21.82 24.50 9.58
N VAL A 80 -22.53 24.28 10.68
CA VAL A 80 -22.02 23.49 11.82
C VAL A 80 -21.78 22.05 11.38
N VAL A 81 -22.75 21.45 10.67
CA VAL A 81 -22.60 20.09 10.13
C VAL A 81 -21.49 20.03 9.08
N PHE A 82 -21.34 21.06 8.25
CA PHE A 82 -20.21 21.18 7.31
C PHE A 82 -18.86 21.20 8.03
N ALA A 83 -18.71 22.02 9.07
CA ALA A 83 -17.48 22.08 9.85
C ALA A 83 -17.16 20.74 10.54
N ALA A 84 -18.18 20.06 11.08
CA ALA A 84 -18.02 18.72 11.65
C ALA A 84 -17.64 17.68 10.59
N ALA A 85 -18.30 17.68 9.44
CA ALA A 85 -18.01 16.79 8.32
C ALA A 85 -16.59 17.02 7.76
N ALA A 86 -16.09 18.26 7.79
CA ALA A 86 -14.73 18.61 7.41
C ALA A 86 -13.67 17.99 8.34
N VAL A 87 -14.01 17.47 9.52
CA VAL A 87 -13.00 16.75 10.33
C VAL A 87 -12.65 15.40 9.69
N TYR A 88 -13.60 14.75 9.02
CA TYR A 88 -13.40 13.42 8.46
C TYR A 88 -12.33 13.34 7.36
N PRO A 89 -12.35 14.19 6.30
CA PRO A 89 -11.34 14.11 5.25
C PRO A 89 -9.96 14.66 5.69
N ALA A 90 -9.89 15.37 6.82
CA ALA A 90 -8.66 15.95 7.35
C ALA A 90 -7.55 14.90 7.51
N ARG A 91 -7.88 13.70 8.04
CA ARG A 91 -6.89 12.63 8.22
C ARG A 91 -6.20 12.21 6.92
N TYR A 92 -6.95 12.16 5.82
CA TYR A 92 -6.41 11.70 4.54
C TYR A 92 -5.56 12.79 3.89
N VAL A 93 -6.07 14.01 3.87
CA VAL A 93 -5.32 15.14 3.30
C VAL A 93 -4.02 15.38 4.08
N MET A 94 -4.08 15.34 5.41
CA MET A 94 -2.88 15.49 6.25
C MET A 94 -1.89 14.34 6.06
N HIS A 95 -2.38 13.09 5.99
CA HIS A 95 -1.54 11.93 5.73
C HIS A 95 -0.80 12.02 4.40
N PHE A 96 -1.48 12.48 3.35
CA PHE A 96 -0.84 12.71 2.05
C PHE A 96 0.36 13.65 2.16
N PHE A 97 0.19 14.81 2.80
CA PHE A 97 1.29 15.78 2.94
C PHE A 97 2.40 15.27 3.85
N ASP A 98 2.04 14.49 4.87
CA ASP A 98 3.02 13.85 5.76
C ASP A 98 3.89 12.84 5.00
N VAL A 99 3.29 11.95 4.22
CA VAL A 99 4.01 11.02 3.33
C VAL A 99 4.90 11.77 2.34
N MET A 100 4.40 12.86 1.76
CA MET A 100 5.19 13.67 0.84
C MET A 100 6.38 14.36 1.51
N SER A 101 6.28 14.73 2.80
CA SER A 101 7.41 15.29 3.54
C SER A 101 8.48 14.27 3.93
N HIS A 102 8.12 12.98 4.05
CA HIS A 102 9.03 11.89 4.39
C HIS A 102 9.49 11.07 3.18
N LYS A 103 9.45 11.67 1.97
CA LYS A 103 9.82 11.02 0.71
C LYS A 103 11.16 10.27 0.79
N GLU A 104 12.22 10.94 1.22
CA GLU A 104 13.57 10.36 1.20
C GLU A 104 13.71 9.18 2.17
N GLU A 105 13.02 9.24 3.31
CA GLU A 105 13.00 8.16 4.31
C GLU A 105 12.25 6.95 3.76
N LEU A 106 11.12 7.17 3.11
CA LEU A 106 10.32 6.13 2.47
C LEU A 106 11.06 5.49 1.29
N GLN A 107 11.81 6.26 0.50
CA GLN A 107 12.65 5.70 -0.57
C GLN A 107 13.76 4.81 -0.02
N LYS A 108 14.42 5.23 1.07
CA LYS A 108 15.42 4.40 1.76
C LYS A 108 14.81 3.13 2.35
N ALA A 109 13.62 3.23 2.94
CA ALA A 109 12.90 2.08 3.46
C ALA A 109 12.54 1.11 2.33
N ALA A 110 12.12 1.61 1.16
CA ALA A 110 11.83 0.76 0.01
C ALA A 110 13.07 0.04 -0.54
N ASP A 111 14.21 0.74 -0.65
CA ASP A 111 15.47 0.12 -1.06
C ASP A 111 15.92 -0.96 -0.06
N ALA A 112 15.78 -0.71 1.24
CA ALA A 112 16.11 -1.68 2.29
C ALA A 112 15.19 -2.91 2.25
N ASP A 113 13.88 -2.71 2.10
CA ASP A 113 12.91 -3.80 1.95
C ASP A 113 13.17 -4.61 0.67
N ALA A 114 13.53 -3.96 -0.44
CA ALA A 114 13.92 -4.65 -1.68
C ALA A 114 15.15 -5.55 -1.47
N ASP A 115 16.16 -5.06 -0.75
CA ASP A 115 17.35 -5.83 -0.43
C ASP A 115 17.06 -6.96 0.56
N ASN A 116 16.16 -6.75 1.52
CA ASN A 116 15.69 -7.80 2.43
C ASN A 116 14.96 -8.92 1.67
N LEU A 117 14.06 -8.58 0.75
CA LEU A 117 13.36 -9.56 -0.12
C LEU A 117 14.35 -10.35 -0.97
N ARG A 118 15.35 -9.68 -1.57
CA ARG A 118 16.45 -10.37 -2.28
C ARG A 118 17.30 -11.23 -1.35
N GLY A 119 17.47 -10.79 -0.10
CA GLY A 119 18.18 -11.49 0.96
C GLY A 119 17.59 -12.86 1.24
N MET A 120 16.27 -13.02 1.17
CA MET A 120 15.59 -14.31 1.36
C MET A 120 16.11 -15.39 0.39
N PHE A 121 16.33 -15.03 -0.88
CA PHE A 121 16.91 -15.94 -1.87
C PHE A 121 18.37 -16.28 -1.55
N ARG A 122 19.15 -15.33 -1.04
CA ARG A 122 20.55 -15.58 -0.64
C ARG A 122 20.61 -16.53 0.55
N SER A 123 19.77 -16.32 1.56
CA SER A 123 19.67 -17.18 2.73
C SER A 123 19.25 -18.61 2.34
N TYR A 124 18.28 -18.74 1.44
CA TYR A 124 17.92 -20.04 0.87
C TYR A 124 19.09 -20.70 0.13
N GLU A 125 19.74 -19.97 -0.79
CA GLU A 125 20.87 -20.52 -1.56
C GLU A 125 22.04 -20.96 -0.69
N GLU A 126 22.37 -20.19 0.34
CA GLU A 126 23.44 -20.51 1.28
C GLU A 126 23.10 -21.75 2.11
N ALA A 127 21.87 -21.82 2.62
CA ALA A 127 21.43 -22.93 3.45
C ALA A 127 21.33 -24.24 2.66
N GLU A 128 20.82 -24.20 1.42
CA GLU A 128 20.78 -25.37 0.53
C GLU A 128 22.18 -25.82 0.08
N ARG A 129 23.10 -24.88 -0.18
CA ARG A 129 24.51 -25.24 -0.46
C ARG A 129 25.15 -25.94 0.72
N SER A 130 24.89 -25.46 1.94
CA SER A 130 25.38 -26.08 3.17
C SER A 130 24.80 -27.47 3.37
N ALA A 131 23.48 -27.62 3.20
CA ALA A 131 22.78 -28.89 3.30
C ALA A 131 23.30 -29.94 2.29
N LEU A 132 23.49 -29.54 1.04
CA LEU A 132 24.07 -30.40 0.00
C LEU A 132 25.50 -30.83 0.34
N ALA A 133 26.32 -29.91 0.86
CA ALA A 133 27.69 -30.23 1.26
C ALA A 133 27.72 -31.25 2.40
N VAL A 134 26.91 -31.05 3.46
CA VAL A 134 26.80 -31.99 4.59
C VAL A 134 26.37 -33.38 4.11
N THR A 135 25.34 -33.43 3.26
CA THR A 135 24.82 -34.70 2.71
C THR A 135 25.88 -35.41 1.86
N THR A 136 26.55 -34.66 0.98
CA THR A 136 27.59 -35.20 0.08
C THR A 136 28.76 -35.76 0.88
N THR A 137 29.25 -35.03 1.88
CA THR A 137 30.31 -35.51 2.77
C THR A 137 29.88 -36.75 3.54
N GLY A 138 28.64 -36.78 4.03
CA GLY A 138 28.07 -37.96 4.68
C GLY A 138 28.04 -39.19 3.77
N LEU A 139 27.59 -39.04 2.53
CA LEU A 139 27.59 -40.11 1.52
C LEU A 139 29.02 -40.56 1.19
N GLN A 140 29.95 -39.63 0.96
CA GLN A 140 31.33 -39.99 0.65
C GLN A 140 32.02 -40.77 1.77
N ASN A 141 31.72 -40.42 3.03
CA ASN A 141 32.29 -41.09 4.20
C ASN A 141 31.67 -42.46 4.46
N ALA A 142 30.36 -42.64 4.23
CA ALA A 142 29.68 -43.91 4.46
C ALA A 142 29.88 -44.91 3.30
N PHE A 143 30.33 -44.46 2.13
CA PHE A 143 30.45 -45.32 0.96
C PHE A 143 31.52 -46.40 1.15
N GLY A 144 31.12 -47.67 1.12
CA GLY A 144 32.03 -48.83 1.30
C GLY A 144 32.35 -49.16 2.76
N GLU A 145 31.83 -48.38 3.71
CA GLU A 145 31.98 -48.59 5.15
C GLU A 145 30.77 -49.33 5.74
N GLU A 146 30.91 -49.83 6.98
CA GLU A 146 29.79 -50.45 7.69
C GLU A 146 28.68 -49.40 7.94
N SER A 147 27.51 -49.66 7.36
CA SER A 147 26.37 -48.72 7.33
C SER A 147 25.07 -49.45 7.67
N ASP A 148 24.14 -48.73 8.28
CA ASP A 148 22.81 -49.22 8.61
C ASP A 148 21.98 -49.48 7.33
N ILE A 149 20.84 -50.16 7.50
CA ILE A 149 19.97 -50.50 6.37
C ILE A 149 19.40 -49.25 5.69
N ASN A 150 19.15 -48.18 6.43
CA ASN A 150 18.52 -46.97 5.88
C ASN A 150 19.48 -46.18 4.97
N VAL A 151 20.78 -46.12 5.30
CA VAL A 151 21.82 -45.54 4.43
C VAL A 151 21.99 -46.38 3.16
N ARG A 152 21.94 -47.72 3.28
CA ARG A 152 22.02 -48.62 2.12
C ARG A 152 20.80 -48.49 1.20
N ASP A 153 19.60 -48.45 1.77
CA ASP A 153 18.36 -48.22 1.03
C ASP A 153 18.38 -46.86 0.32
N TYR A 154 19.00 -45.84 0.94
CA TYR A 154 19.19 -44.53 0.32
C TYR A 154 20.10 -44.60 -0.91
N TYR A 155 21.25 -45.30 -0.83
CA TYR A 155 22.13 -45.48 -2.00
C TYR A 155 21.41 -46.20 -3.15
N GLU A 156 20.62 -47.25 -2.84
CA GLU A 156 19.85 -47.97 -3.84
C GLU A 156 18.78 -47.08 -4.48
N ALA A 157 18.02 -46.33 -3.68
CA ALA A 157 16.99 -45.40 -4.16
C ALA A 157 17.57 -44.25 -5.00
N ALA A 158 18.75 -43.74 -4.60
CA ALA A 158 19.48 -42.69 -5.33
C ALA A 158 20.30 -43.24 -6.53
N ALA A 159 20.28 -44.55 -6.75
CA ALA A 159 21.04 -45.25 -7.79
C ALA A 159 22.57 -45.03 -7.74
N ILE A 160 23.12 -44.84 -6.55
CA ILE A 160 24.56 -44.61 -6.32
C ILE A 160 25.29 -45.95 -6.18
N LYS A 161 26.26 -46.22 -7.06
CA LYS A 161 27.04 -47.48 -7.07
C LYS A 161 28.54 -47.27 -6.93
N ASN A 162 29.03 -46.04 -7.10
CA ASN A 162 30.43 -45.65 -6.98
C ASN A 162 30.53 -44.16 -6.57
N TYR A 163 31.75 -43.66 -6.35
CA TYR A 163 31.99 -42.26 -5.99
C TYR A 163 31.60 -41.25 -7.09
N GLU A 164 31.72 -41.61 -8.37
CA GLU A 164 31.33 -40.75 -9.51
C GLU A 164 29.81 -40.55 -9.56
N ASP A 165 29.04 -41.56 -9.14
CA ASP A 165 27.59 -41.46 -9.00
C ASP A 165 27.17 -40.49 -7.88
N ILE A 166 27.97 -40.37 -6.80
CA ILE A 166 27.72 -39.39 -5.72
C ILE A 166 27.87 -37.96 -6.25
N GLU A 167 28.92 -37.70 -7.04
CA GLU A 167 29.13 -36.38 -7.67
C GLU A 167 28.02 -36.06 -8.66
N SER A 168 27.62 -37.03 -9.48
CA SER A 168 26.53 -36.91 -10.44
C SER A 168 25.18 -36.65 -9.75
N TRP A 169 24.90 -37.36 -8.65
CA TRP A 169 23.73 -37.15 -7.81
C TRP A 169 23.73 -35.74 -7.20
N MET A 170 24.85 -35.30 -6.61
CA MET A 170 24.99 -33.97 -6.02
C MET A 170 24.73 -32.87 -7.07
N LEU A 171 25.28 -33.01 -8.27
CA LEU A 171 25.04 -32.05 -9.36
C LEU A 171 23.57 -32.01 -9.78
N ASN A 172 22.91 -33.17 -9.84
CA ASN A 172 21.49 -33.25 -10.16
C ASN A 172 20.61 -32.61 -9.07
N GLU A 173 20.87 -32.90 -7.80
CA GLU A 173 20.13 -32.28 -6.68
C GLU A 173 20.35 -30.77 -6.61
N ARG A 174 21.60 -30.33 -6.79
CA ARG A 174 21.94 -28.91 -6.89
C ARG A 174 21.15 -28.23 -8.01
N ARG A 175 21.03 -28.88 -9.17
CA ARG A 175 20.24 -28.37 -10.30
C ARG A 175 18.75 -28.27 -9.97
N LEU A 176 18.20 -29.21 -9.19
CA LEU A 176 16.79 -29.18 -8.79
C LEU A 176 16.49 -28.07 -7.77
N LEU A 177 17.38 -27.91 -6.78
CA LEU A 177 17.17 -27.00 -5.65
C LEU A 177 17.58 -25.55 -5.96
N LEU A 178 18.67 -25.37 -6.70
CA LEU A 178 19.30 -24.07 -6.97
C LEU A 178 19.30 -23.68 -8.45
N GLY A 179 18.89 -24.59 -9.34
CA GLY A 179 19.01 -24.40 -10.78
C GLY A 179 20.44 -24.50 -11.30
N ASP A 180 20.57 -24.71 -12.61
CA ASP A 180 21.85 -24.68 -13.31
C ASP A 180 21.88 -23.53 -14.33
N THR A 181 23.02 -22.85 -14.42
CA THR A 181 23.26 -21.73 -15.35
C THR A 181 23.74 -22.21 -16.73
N GLY A 182 23.83 -23.52 -16.98
CA GLY A 182 24.53 -24.09 -18.14
C GLY A 182 23.73 -24.84 -19.21
N ALA A 183 22.43 -25.08 -19.04
CA ALA A 183 21.62 -25.80 -20.03
C ALA A 183 20.34 -25.03 -20.38
N GLU A 184 20.07 -24.85 -21.68
CA GLU A 184 18.82 -24.31 -22.20
C GLU A 184 17.65 -25.20 -21.75
N GLY A 185 16.99 -24.78 -20.67
CA GLY A 185 15.85 -25.43 -20.07
C GLY A 185 15.57 -24.78 -18.72
N MET A 186 14.43 -24.10 -18.59
CA MET A 186 14.08 -23.27 -17.44
C MET A 186 14.24 -24.04 -16.11
N ALA A 187 15.32 -23.81 -15.38
CA ALA A 187 15.44 -24.25 -14.01
C ALA A 187 14.34 -23.55 -13.19
N PRO A 188 13.36 -24.27 -12.62
CA PRO A 188 12.17 -23.66 -12.02
C PRO A 188 12.48 -22.67 -10.89
N TYR A 189 13.60 -22.85 -10.19
CA TYR A 189 14.11 -21.91 -9.20
C TYR A 189 14.63 -20.62 -9.83
N LEU A 190 15.48 -20.70 -10.86
CA LEU A 190 16.06 -19.50 -11.50
C LEU A 190 15.00 -18.65 -12.18
N THR A 191 14.02 -19.27 -12.85
CA THR A 191 12.88 -18.56 -13.42
C THR A 191 12.07 -17.87 -12.33
N TYR A 192 11.80 -18.55 -11.21
CA TYR A 192 11.07 -17.97 -10.09
C TYR A 192 11.82 -16.78 -9.46
N LYS A 193 13.12 -16.95 -9.16
CA LYS A 193 13.98 -15.89 -8.62
C LYS A 193 14.04 -14.69 -9.56
N HIS A 194 14.20 -14.92 -10.87
CA HIS A 194 14.23 -13.85 -11.85
C HIS A 194 12.91 -13.07 -11.91
N ASN A 195 11.78 -13.78 -11.92
CA ASN A 195 10.46 -13.14 -11.92
C ASN A 195 10.23 -12.33 -10.64
N ALA A 196 10.59 -12.89 -9.48
CA ALA A 196 10.49 -12.18 -8.20
C ALA A 196 11.40 -10.95 -8.15
N ASP A 197 12.66 -11.07 -8.59
CA ASP A 197 13.60 -9.95 -8.64
C ASP A 197 13.16 -8.85 -9.62
N SER A 198 12.53 -9.22 -10.74
CA SER A 198 11.91 -8.27 -11.66
C SER A 198 10.80 -7.48 -10.99
N LEU A 199 9.90 -8.14 -10.25
CA LEU A 199 8.82 -7.47 -9.51
C LEU A 199 9.36 -6.56 -8.40
N ILE A 200 10.38 -7.01 -7.65
CA ILE A 200 11.05 -6.20 -6.63
C ILE A 200 11.70 -4.96 -7.26
N THR A 201 12.35 -5.13 -8.41
CA THR A 201 13.04 -4.04 -9.12
C THR A 201 12.05 -3.03 -9.70
N GLU A 202 10.96 -3.49 -10.31
CA GLU A 202 9.90 -2.63 -10.84
C GLU A 202 9.26 -1.80 -9.71
N TRP A 203 8.91 -2.45 -8.61
CA TRP A 203 8.38 -1.77 -7.42
C TRP A 203 9.34 -0.72 -6.86
N ALA A 204 10.60 -1.08 -6.61
CA ALA A 204 11.59 -0.16 -6.06
C ALA A 204 11.84 1.02 -7.02
N ALA A 205 11.83 0.78 -8.33
CA ALA A 205 11.96 1.84 -9.34
C ALA A 205 10.80 2.83 -9.29
N ASP A 206 9.56 2.35 -9.16
CA ASP A 206 8.37 3.19 -9.07
C ASP A 206 8.36 4.05 -7.80
N VAL A 207 8.78 3.47 -6.66
CA VAL A 207 8.99 4.26 -5.43
C VAL A 207 10.12 5.27 -5.58
N LYS A 208 11.21 4.91 -6.27
CA LYS A 208 12.34 5.82 -6.50
C LYS A 208 12.01 7.00 -7.41
N VAL A 209 11.22 6.79 -8.46
CA VAL A 209 10.70 7.87 -9.33
C VAL A 209 9.72 8.76 -8.56
N TRP A 210 9.08 8.21 -7.53
CA TRP A 210 8.10 8.90 -6.68
C TRP A 210 6.88 9.38 -7.46
N ASP A 211 6.37 8.53 -8.35
CA ASP A 211 5.01 8.69 -8.85
C ASP A 211 4.06 8.43 -7.68
N VAL A 212 3.43 9.49 -7.18
CA VAL A 212 2.61 9.45 -5.97
C VAL A 212 1.43 8.48 -6.11
N MET A 213 0.94 8.26 -7.32
CA MET A 213 -0.12 7.27 -7.59
C MET A 213 0.46 5.84 -7.59
N ALA A 214 1.63 5.64 -8.18
CA ALA A 214 2.33 4.34 -8.14
C ALA A 214 2.70 3.95 -6.71
N VAL A 215 3.32 4.86 -5.96
CA VAL A 215 3.69 4.69 -4.54
C VAL A 215 2.49 4.26 -3.69
N GLY A 216 1.34 4.92 -3.84
CA GLY A 216 0.12 4.54 -3.13
C GLY A 216 -0.36 3.14 -3.53
N ARG A 217 -0.45 2.85 -4.84
CA ARG A 217 -0.94 1.56 -5.35
C ARG A 217 -0.04 0.37 -4.99
N GLN A 218 1.27 0.60 -4.94
CA GLN A 218 2.25 -0.47 -4.74
C GLN A 218 2.71 -0.61 -3.29
N SER A 219 2.12 0.15 -2.37
CA SER A 219 2.41 0.06 -0.93
C SER A 219 2.30 -1.36 -0.35
N LYS A 220 1.36 -2.16 -0.86
CA LYS A 220 1.15 -3.56 -0.45
C LYS A 220 2.08 -4.59 -1.10
N VAL A 221 2.81 -4.21 -2.16
CA VAL A 221 3.58 -5.17 -2.97
C VAL A 221 4.61 -5.92 -2.13
N PRO A 222 5.41 -5.26 -1.25
CA PRO A 222 6.31 -5.98 -0.36
C PRO A 222 5.59 -6.97 0.56
N GLY A 223 4.47 -6.58 1.18
CA GLY A 223 3.69 -7.44 2.07
C GLY A 223 3.00 -8.60 1.37
N GLU A 224 2.75 -8.51 0.06
CA GLU A 224 2.26 -9.63 -0.76
C GLU A 224 3.41 -10.53 -1.24
N LEU A 225 4.58 -9.96 -1.55
CA LEU A 225 5.75 -10.70 -2.05
C LEU A 225 6.49 -11.47 -0.96
N ALA A 226 6.70 -10.88 0.23
CA ALA A 226 7.42 -11.51 1.34
C ALA A 226 6.86 -12.90 1.71
N PRO A 227 5.56 -13.06 2.04
CA PRO A 227 5.01 -14.37 2.38
C PRO A 227 5.05 -15.32 1.19
N ALA A 228 4.77 -14.84 -0.02
CA ALA A 228 4.83 -15.67 -1.23
C ALA A 228 6.24 -16.22 -1.51
N ILE A 229 7.29 -15.43 -1.24
CA ILE A 229 8.69 -15.85 -1.35
C ILE A 229 9.06 -16.82 -0.23
N ALA A 230 8.72 -16.50 1.02
CA ALA A 230 9.00 -17.34 2.17
C ALA A 230 8.38 -18.75 2.02
N ASP A 231 7.10 -18.81 1.65
CA ASP A 231 6.36 -20.06 1.45
C ASP A 231 6.95 -20.88 0.30
N ASN A 232 7.25 -20.23 -0.83
CA ASN A 232 7.78 -20.95 -1.99
C ASN A 232 9.17 -21.53 -1.73
N LEU A 233 10.07 -20.76 -1.09
CA LEU A 233 11.42 -21.21 -0.76
C LEU A 233 11.40 -22.32 0.30
N THR A 234 10.55 -22.18 1.32
CA THR A 234 10.37 -23.21 2.35
C THR A 234 9.82 -24.51 1.75
N LEU A 235 8.79 -24.43 0.89
CA LEU A 235 8.23 -25.60 0.22
C LEU A 235 9.26 -26.30 -0.68
N ARG A 236 10.11 -25.54 -1.38
CA ARG A 236 11.20 -26.09 -2.19
C ARG A 236 12.22 -26.84 -1.33
N SER A 237 12.66 -26.22 -0.24
CA SER A 237 13.59 -26.86 0.71
C SER A 237 12.99 -28.16 1.27
N GLN A 238 11.72 -28.12 1.67
CA GLN A 238 10.99 -29.29 2.16
C GLN A 238 10.74 -30.38 1.10
N SER A 239 10.81 -30.04 -0.19
CA SER A 239 10.70 -31.02 -1.27
C SER A 239 12.02 -31.74 -1.54
N GLY A 240 13.16 -31.09 -1.25
CA GLY A 240 14.49 -31.69 -1.37
C GLY A 240 14.81 -32.71 -0.29
N LYS A 241 14.39 -32.46 0.97
CA LYS A 241 14.64 -33.30 2.16
C LYS A 241 16.00 -34.00 2.15
N LEU A 242 17.06 -33.22 2.19
CA LEU A 242 18.42 -33.76 2.14
C LEU A 242 18.75 -34.50 3.45
N PRO A 243 19.16 -35.78 3.40
CA PRO A 243 19.46 -36.56 4.61
C PRO A 243 20.78 -36.15 5.26
N VAL A 244 20.87 -36.31 6.57
CA VAL A 244 22.14 -36.20 7.30
C VAL A 244 22.62 -37.59 7.67
N ILE A 245 23.81 -37.96 7.20
CA ILE A 245 24.46 -39.23 7.54
C ILE A 245 25.49 -38.96 8.62
N VAL A 246 25.40 -39.70 9.73
CA VAL A 246 26.29 -39.57 10.89
C VAL A 246 26.96 -40.90 11.20
N TYR A 247 28.15 -40.86 11.79
CA TYR A 247 28.83 -42.04 12.28
C TYR A 247 28.55 -42.22 13.78
N ASN A 248 27.97 -43.36 14.14
CA ASN A 248 27.58 -43.66 15.51
C ASN A 248 27.89 -45.12 15.87
N ASP A 249 28.58 -45.34 17.00
CA ASP A 249 28.92 -46.66 17.52
C ASP A 249 29.50 -47.67 16.52
N GLY A 250 30.31 -47.20 15.56
CA GLY A 250 30.97 -48.06 14.58
C GLY A 250 30.25 -48.19 13.24
N VAL A 251 29.07 -47.59 13.09
CA VAL A 251 28.20 -47.73 11.91
C VAL A 251 27.73 -46.35 11.44
N TYR A 252 27.64 -46.15 10.12
CA TYR A 252 26.99 -44.97 9.55
C TYR A 252 25.47 -45.15 9.54
N GLU A 253 24.74 -44.16 10.05
CA GLU A 253 23.27 -44.17 10.11
C GLU A 253 22.67 -42.87 9.59
N LEU A 254 21.43 -42.95 9.08
CA LEU A 254 20.63 -41.76 8.79
C LEU A 254 20.18 -41.14 10.11
N SER A 255 20.60 -39.90 10.35
CA SER A 255 20.06 -39.10 11.44
C SER A 255 18.56 -38.87 11.22
N ASN A 256 17.80 -38.81 12.30
CA ASN A 256 16.39 -38.39 12.27
C ASN A 256 16.22 -36.91 11.82
N ALA A 257 17.33 -36.16 11.66
CA ALA A 257 17.33 -34.82 11.12
C ALA A 257 17.46 -34.83 9.57
N SER A 258 16.50 -34.21 8.89
CA SER A 258 16.66 -33.77 7.50
C SER A 258 17.08 -32.31 7.46
N GLN A 259 17.99 -31.94 6.56
CA GLN A 259 18.32 -30.54 6.30
C GLN A 259 17.17 -29.93 5.49
N THR A 260 16.28 -29.23 6.20
CA THR A 260 15.24 -28.38 5.59
C THR A 260 15.31 -27.01 6.21
N VAL A 261 15.13 -25.98 5.40
CA VAL A 261 15.28 -24.58 5.77
C VAL A 261 13.92 -23.93 5.72
N THR A 262 13.54 -23.27 6.82
CA THR A 262 12.38 -22.39 6.84
C THR A 262 12.86 -20.97 6.62
N ILE A 263 12.37 -20.34 5.56
CA ILE A 263 12.71 -18.95 5.25
C ILE A 263 11.71 -18.05 5.95
N GLY A 264 12.19 -17.25 6.89
CA GLY A 264 11.37 -16.28 7.60
C GLY A 264 11.05 -15.05 6.75
N GLU A 265 9.92 -14.42 7.03
CA GLU A 265 9.56 -13.13 6.46
C GLU A 265 10.40 -12.00 7.08
N PRO A 266 10.96 -11.08 6.28
CA PRO A 266 11.64 -9.90 6.80
C PRO A 266 10.65 -8.91 7.42
N GLU A 267 11.11 -8.09 8.36
CA GLU A 267 10.32 -6.92 8.78
C GLU A 267 10.30 -5.89 7.65
N LEU A 268 9.10 -5.58 7.15
CA LEU A 268 8.89 -4.62 6.07
C LEU A 268 8.59 -3.22 6.64
N VAL A 269 9.50 -2.29 6.41
CA VAL A 269 9.44 -0.95 7.00
C VAL A 269 8.64 0.02 6.11
N PHE A 270 8.69 -0.15 4.79
CA PHE A 270 8.04 0.75 3.85
C PHE A 270 6.52 0.74 3.99
N GLU A 271 5.90 -0.45 3.91
CA GLU A 271 4.45 -0.59 3.98
C GLU A 271 3.91 -0.07 5.32
N LYS A 272 4.59 -0.39 6.42
CA LYS A 272 4.25 0.09 7.75
C LYS A 272 4.33 1.62 7.84
N SER A 273 5.36 2.21 7.24
CA SER A 273 5.59 3.66 7.28
C SER A 273 4.57 4.43 6.43
N ILE A 274 4.13 3.89 5.29
CA ILE A 274 3.17 4.57 4.41
C ILE A 274 1.71 4.41 4.86
N THR A 275 1.38 3.36 5.61
CA THR A 275 0.02 3.08 6.11
C THR A 275 -0.25 3.64 7.49
N THR A 276 0.79 4.03 8.23
CA THR A 276 0.66 4.62 9.57
C THR A 276 0.46 6.13 9.47
N THR A 277 -0.60 6.65 10.09
CA THR A 277 -0.80 8.10 10.18
C THR A 277 0.28 8.73 11.05
N GLY A 278 1.06 9.65 10.48
CA GLY A 278 2.07 10.40 11.22
C GLY A 278 1.49 11.36 12.25
N PRO A 279 2.36 11.98 13.08
CA PRO A 279 1.93 12.95 14.08
C PRO A 279 1.30 14.18 13.42
N LEU A 280 0.41 14.86 14.16
CA LEU A 280 -0.21 16.10 13.68
C LEU A 280 0.85 17.18 13.43
N ASN A 281 1.08 17.49 12.15
CA ASN A 281 1.97 18.55 11.71
C ASN A 281 1.19 19.85 11.46
N ILE A 282 1.62 20.95 12.08
CA ILE A 282 0.99 22.28 11.96
C ILE A 282 0.93 22.73 10.50
N ALA A 283 1.96 22.46 9.69
CA ALA A 283 1.96 22.82 8.27
C ALA A 283 0.83 22.13 7.50
N ASN A 284 0.63 20.83 7.74
CA ASN A 284 -0.42 20.02 7.10
C ASN A 284 -1.82 20.51 7.52
N ILE A 285 -1.96 20.92 8.78
CA ILE A 285 -3.19 21.55 9.30
C ILE A 285 -3.48 22.87 8.57
N ILE A 286 -2.48 23.73 8.40
CA ILE A 286 -2.65 25.02 7.70
C ILE A 286 -3.06 24.79 6.24
N ILE A 287 -2.40 23.87 5.53
CA ILE A 287 -2.76 23.56 4.14
C ILE A 287 -4.20 23.05 4.05
N TYR A 288 -4.60 22.17 4.97
CA TYR A 288 -5.96 21.65 5.02
C TYR A 288 -7.00 22.77 5.26
N ILE A 289 -6.73 23.66 6.22
CA ILE A 289 -7.59 24.82 6.50
C ILE A 289 -7.74 25.71 5.27
N VAL A 290 -6.66 25.94 4.51
CA VAL A 290 -6.71 26.71 3.26
C VAL A 290 -7.62 26.05 2.22
N ILE A 291 -7.53 24.73 2.04
CA ILE A 291 -8.40 23.98 1.11
C ILE A 291 -9.88 24.11 1.51
N ILE A 292 -10.19 23.99 2.80
CA ILE A 292 -11.56 24.15 3.30
C ILE A 292 -12.05 25.59 3.16
N ALA A 293 -11.20 26.58 3.42
CA ALA A 293 -11.52 27.98 3.20
C ALA A 293 -11.84 28.25 1.73
N MET A 294 -11.03 27.75 0.79
CA MET A 294 -11.28 27.84 -0.66
C MET A 294 -12.64 27.24 -1.04
N THR A 295 -12.93 26.05 -0.50
CA THR A 295 -14.20 25.35 -0.73
C THR A 295 -15.40 26.19 -0.27
N ALA A 296 -15.27 26.90 0.87
CA ALA A 296 -16.32 27.76 1.42
C ALA A 296 -16.43 29.16 0.78
N VAL A 297 -15.51 29.56 -0.12
CA VAL A 297 -15.49 30.92 -0.71
C VAL A 297 -16.80 31.27 -1.40
N GLN A 298 -17.42 30.32 -2.10
CA GLN A 298 -18.71 30.56 -2.76
C GLN A 298 -19.79 30.98 -1.76
N TYR A 299 -19.86 30.31 -0.62
CA TYR A 299 -20.80 30.66 0.45
C TYR A 299 -20.49 32.05 1.02
N MET A 300 -19.21 32.40 1.22
CA MET A 300 -18.81 33.72 1.73
C MET A 300 -19.19 34.84 0.76
N MET A 301 -18.94 34.66 -0.54
CA MET A 301 -19.22 35.65 -1.59
C MET A 301 -20.69 35.74 -1.99
N THR A 302 -21.52 34.75 -1.64
CA THR A 302 -22.94 34.81 -1.92
C THR A 302 -23.60 35.88 -1.05
N PRO A 303 -24.22 36.92 -1.63
CA PRO A 303 -24.96 37.91 -0.85
C PRO A 303 -26.17 37.25 -0.19
N ARG A 304 -26.50 37.71 1.01
CA ARG A 304 -27.75 37.33 1.70
C ARG A 304 -28.92 38.02 1.00
N SER A 305 -30.08 37.38 0.95
CA SER A 305 -31.29 38.05 0.47
C SER A 305 -31.58 39.30 1.32
N GLU A 306 -31.79 40.44 0.67
CA GLU A 306 -32.03 41.75 1.30
C GLU A 306 -33.50 41.98 1.68
N LYS A 307 -34.40 41.02 1.40
CA LYS A 307 -35.79 41.11 1.87
C LYS A 307 -35.85 40.78 3.36
N THR A 308 -35.45 41.75 4.17
CA THR A 308 -35.59 41.72 5.63
C THR A 308 -37.07 41.70 6.02
N GLU A 309 -37.35 40.90 7.06
CA GLU A 309 -38.59 40.80 7.83
C GLU A 309 -39.53 42.02 7.68
N ILE A 310 -40.61 41.85 6.91
CA ILE A 310 -41.89 42.43 7.31
C ILE A 310 -42.53 41.32 8.12
N GLY A 311 -42.61 41.55 9.44
CA GLY A 311 -43.36 40.67 10.33
C GLY A 311 -44.76 40.41 9.77
N ASP A 312 -45.25 39.18 9.96
CA ASP A 312 -46.58 38.70 9.57
C ASP A 312 -47.40 39.66 8.70
N GLY A 313 -47.18 39.57 7.39
CA GLY A 313 -48.08 40.10 6.38
C GLY A 313 -48.10 41.62 6.22
N GLN A 314 -47.23 42.16 5.39
CA GLN A 314 -47.59 43.25 4.46
C GLN A 314 -46.59 43.38 3.31
N ASN A 315 -47.12 43.64 2.10
CA ASN A 315 -46.38 43.76 0.85
C ASN A 315 -45.73 45.15 0.74
N ILE A 316 -44.50 45.24 0.20
CA ILE A 316 -43.82 46.50 -0.17
C ILE A 316 -44.38 47.04 -1.51
N MET A 317 -45.70 47.08 -1.67
CA MET A 317 -46.36 47.73 -2.80
C MET A 317 -47.34 48.81 -2.33
N GLU A 318 -46.99 49.49 -1.24
CA GLU A 318 -47.72 50.67 -0.77
C GLU A 318 -46.75 51.66 -0.11
N TYR A 319 -45.76 52.12 -0.88
CA TYR A 319 -45.03 53.35 -0.60
C TYR A 319 -44.76 54.08 -1.91
N ASP A 320 -45.82 54.23 -2.71
CA ASP A 320 -45.87 55.20 -3.79
C ASP A 320 -46.82 56.32 -3.35
N GLY A 321 -46.23 57.41 -2.86
CA GLY A 321 -46.92 58.69 -2.67
C GLY A 321 -47.02 59.23 -1.24
N VAL A 322 -45.95 59.86 -0.74
CA VAL A 322 -45.91 61.13 0.04
C VAL A 322 -44.42 61.53 0.09
N ASN A 323 -43.89 62.64 -0.41
CA ASN A 323 -44.45 63.82 -1.04
C ASN A 323 -43.39 64.44 -1.96
N ARG A 324 -43.89 65.03 -3.05
CA ARG A 324 -43.32 66.23 -3.66
C ARG A 324 -43.05 67.30 -2.59
N LEU A 325 -41.79 67.69 -2.41
CA LEU A 325 -41.27 69.06 -2.24
C LEU A 325 -39.75 69.02 -2.09
#